data_AF-B3PK72-F1
#
_entry.id   AF-B3PK72-F1
#
_cell.length_a   1.000
_cell.length_b   1.000
_cell.length_c   1.000
_cell.angle_alpha   90.00
_cell.angle_beta   90.00
_cell.angle_gamma   90.00
#
_symmetry.space_group_name_H-M   'P 1'
#
loop_
_entity.id
_entity.type
_entity.pdbx_description
1 polymer ?
#
loop_
_entity_poly.entity_id
_entity_poly.type
_entity_poly.pdbx_seq_one_letter_code
_entity_poly.pdbx_strand_id
1 'polypeptide(L)'
;MIDAIFKETGKIFREQDDLFHDASWLQVMLGQGIMPDDYHPIANSISDSQLQEMLVNMKKIKENLSATMPSHDQFIENLCKV
;
A
#
# COMPACT_ATOMS: atom_id res chain seq x y z
N MET A 1 21.16 -1.07 6.35
CA MET A 1 19.88 -1.50 6.95
C MET A 1 18.78 -0.89 6.07
N ILE A 2 17.73 -1.66 5.73
CA ILE A 2 16.73 -1.26 4.71
C ILE A 2 15.99 0.02 5.12
N ASP A 3 15.79 0.23 6.42
CA ASP A 3 15.23 1.44 7.03
C ASP A 3 15.99 2.73 6.65
N ALA A 4 17.34 2.73 6.70
CA ALA A 4 18.15 3.89 6.39
C ALA A 4 18.06 4.25 4.90
N ILE A 5 18.08 3.24 4.02
CA ILE A 5 17.94 3.42 2.57
C ILE A 5 16.54 3.91 2.22
N PHE A 6 15.51 3.33 2.84
CA PHE A 6 14.13 3.77 2.67
C PHE A 6 13.94 5.19 3.17
N LYS A 7 14.47 5.53 4.35
CA LYS A 7 14.44 6.88 4.92
C LYS A 7 15.07 7.90 3.98
N GLU A 8 16.23 7.61 3.39
CA GLU A 8 16.91 8.54 2.49
C GLU A 8 16.23 8.67 1.12
N THR A 9 15.75 7.56 0.54
CA THR A 9 15.41 7.52 -0.90
C THR A 9 13.99 7.09 -1.25
N GLY A 10 13.21 6.60 -0.28
CA GLY A 10 11.92 5.97 -0.50
C GLY A 10 11.99 4.62 -1.21
N LYS A 11 13.18 4.07 -1.46
CA LYS A 11 13.36 2.78 -2.14
C LYS A 11 13.27 1.61 -1.18
N ILE A 12 12.69 0.52 -1.67
CA ILE A 12 12.66 -0.78 -1.02
C ILE A 12 13.32 -1.77 -1.95
N PHE A 13 14.21 -2.58 -1.41
CA PHE A 13 14.90 -3.63 -2.14
C PHE A 13 14.47 -4.96 -1.56
N ARG A 14 14.18 -5.91 -2.46
CA ARG A 14 13.82 -7.28 -2.12
C ARG A 14 14.85 -8.22 -2.71
N GLU A 15 15.30 -9.19 -1.92
CA GLU A 15 16.08 -10.32 -2.38
C GLU A 15 15.18 -11.49 -2.80
N GLN A 16 15.68 -12.35 -3.68
CA GLN A 16 14.86 -13.35 -4.38
C GLN A 16 14.14 -14.33 -3.44
N ASP A 17 14.71 -14.58 -2.26
CA ASP A 17 14.20 -15.49 -1.24
C ASP A 17 13.50 -14.77 -0.05
N ASP A 18 13.25 -13.47 -0.18
CA ASP A 18 12.55 -12.72 0.87
C ASP A 18 11.08 -13.14 0.99
N LEU A 19 10.68 -13.38 2.25
CA LEU A 19 9.29 -13.68 2.64
C LEU A 19 8.38 -12.45 2.45
N PHE A 20 8.89 -11.26 2.78
CA PHE A 20 8.13 -10.01 2.69
C PHE A 20 8.29 -9.37 1.31
N HIS A 21 7.18 -8.86 0.78
CA HIS A 21 7.17 -8.10 -0.47
C HIS A 21 7.35 -6.61 -0.20
N ASP A 22 7.67 -5.85 -1.24
CA ASP A 22 7.92 -4.40 -1.16
C ASP A 22 6.76 -3.65 -0.47
N ALA A 23 5.51 -4.04 -0.79
CA ALA A 23 4.33 -3.46 -0.16
C ALA A 23 4.25 -3.73 1.35
N SER A 24 4.72 -4.89 1.82
CA SER A 24 4.78 -5.21 3.25
C SER A 24 5.78 -4.32 3.97
N TRP A 25 6.97 -4.17 3.41
CA TRP A 25 8.00 -3.29 3.97
C TRP A 25 7.57 -1.83 3.96
N LEU A 26 6.91 -1.38 2.89
CA LEU A 26 6.35 -0.02 2.82
C LEU A 26 5.39 0.26 3.96
N GLN A 27 4.47 -0.68 4.23
CA GLN A 27 3.51 -0.55 5.33
C GLN A 27 4.18 -0.57 6.70
N VAL A 28 5.18 -1.43 6.91
CA VAL A 28 5.93 -1.48 8.18
C VAL A 28 6.68 -0.18 8.41
N MET A 29 7.46 0.30 7.43
CA MET A 29 8.27 1.51 7.60
C MET A 29 7.39 2.74 7.87
N LEU A 30 6.37 2.98 7.05
CA LEU A 30 5.44 4.09 7.26
C LEU A 30 4.64 3.94 8.56
N GLY A 31 4.19 2.72 8.88
CA GLY A 31 3.43 2.43 10.10
C GLY A 31 4.23 2.61 11.38
N GLN A 32 5.55 2.44 11.33
CA GLN A 32 6.48 2.71 12.43
C GLN A 32 6.97 4.18 12.46
N GLY A 33 6.46 5.04 11.56
CA GLY A 33 6.79 6.47 11.52
C GLY A 33 8.06 6.83 10.73
N ILE A 34 8.64 5.88 9.99
CA ILE A 34 9.77 6.15 9.11
C ILE A 34 9.22 6.74 7.81
N MET A 35 9.29 8.06 7.67
CA MET A 35 8.88 8.78 6.45
C MET A 35 10.07 8.99 5.54
N PRO A 36 10.03 8.65 4.24
CA PRO A 36 11.14 8.89 3.33
C PRO A 36 11.34 10.39 3.09
N ASP A 37 12.60 10.81 2.95
CA ASP A 37 13.01 12.19 2.68
C ASP A 37 13.00 12.53 1.18
N ASP A 38 12.96 11.51 0.32
CA ASP A 38 12.91 11.63 -1.14
C ASP A 38 12.02 10.54 -1.78
N TYR A 39 11.72 10.70 -3.06
CA TYR A 39 10.92 9.76 -3.86
C TYR A 39 11.45 9.67 -5.30
N HIS A 40 11.00 8.66 -6.04
CA HIS A 40 11.48 8.47 -7.41
C HIS A 40 11.04 9.63 -8.34
N PRO A 41 11.96 10.29 -9.08
CA PRO A 41 11.65 11.48 -9.89
C PRO A 41 10.57 11.29 -10.97
N ILE A 42 10.31 10.05 -11.40
CA ILE A 42 9.23 9.72 -12.33
C ILE A 42 7.86 10.22 -11.84
N ALA A 43 7.66 10.34 -10.52
CA ALA A 43 6.42 10.87 -9.96
C ALA A 43 6.14 12.32 -10.43
N ASN A 44 7.19 13.09 -10.72
CA ASN A 44 7.09 14.47 -11.20
C ASN A 44 6.61 14.58 -12.66
N SER A 45 6.46 13.46 -13.37
CA SER A 45 5.89 13.45 -14.72
C SER A 45 4.36 13.55 -14.75
N ILE A 46 3.71 13.40 -13.60
CA ILE A 46 2.26 13.48 -13.43
C ILE A 46 1.91 14.85 -12.83
N SER A 47 0.91 15.55 -13.37
CA SER A 47 0.47 16.81 -12.77
C SER A 47 -0.25 16.58 -11.43
N ASP A 48 -0.22 17.57 -10.54
CA ASP A 48 -0.91 17.48 -9.25
C ASP A 48 -2.41 17.16 -9.40
N SER A 49 -3.07 17.72 -10.41
CA SER A 49 -4.49 17.44 -10.68
C SER A 49 -4.72 15.98 -11.08
N GLN A 50 -3.88 15.42 -11.95
CA GLN A 50 -3.95 14.02 -12.37
C GLN A 50 -3.63 13.09 -11.20
N LEU A 51 -2.65 13.44 -10.37
CA LEU A 51 -2.28 12.68 -9.18
C LEU A 51 -3.44 12.63 -8.17
N GLN A 52 -4.06 13.78 -7.87
CA GLN A 52 -5.20 13.87 -6.97
C GLN A 52 -6.40 13.06 -7.50
N GLU A 53 -6.71 13.20 -8.79
CA GLU A 53 -7.78 12.43 -9.42
C GLU A 53 -7.52 10.91 -9.32
N MET A 54 -6.30 10.47 -9.61
CA MET A 54 -5.89 9.08 -9.50
C MET A 54 -6.09 8.55 -8.07
N LEU A 55 -5.61 9.27 -7.05
CA LEU A 55 -5.72 8.87 -5.66
C LEU A 55 -7.19 8.83 -5.17
N VAL A 56 -8.00 9.81 -5.57
CA VAL A 56 -9.44 9.83 -5.26
C VAL A 56 -10.15 8.64 -5.90
N ASN A 57 -9.86 8.34 -7.15
CA ASN A 57 -10.47 7.21 -7.85
C ASN A 57 -10.05 5.87 -7.22
N MET A 58 -8.77 5.70 -6.87
CA MET A 58 -8.29 4.52 -6.14
C MET A 58 -9.02 4.34 -4.80
N LYS A 59 -9.21 5.43 -4.04
CA LYS A 59 -9.94 5.39 -2.77
C LYS A 59 -11.40 4.96 -2.99
N LYS A 60 -12.10 5.56 -3.95
CA LYS A 60 -13.50 5.21 -4.28
C LYS A 60 -13.65 3.74 -4.66
N ILE A 61 -12.75 3.20 -5.47
CA ILE A 61 -12.79 1.78 -5.87
C ILE A 61 -12.71 0.89 -4.63
N LYS A 62 -11.77 1.17 -3.71
CA LYS A 62 -11.63 0.39 -2.47
C LYS A 62 -12.87 0.51 -1.58
N GLU A 63 -13.38 1.71 -1.37
CA GLU A 63 -14.57 1.96 -0.55
C GLU A 63 -15.81 1.23 -1.11
N ASN A 64 -16.02 1.32 -2.43
CA ASN A 64 -17.13 0.64 -3.10
C ASN A 64 -17.04 -0.87 -2.96
N LEU A 65 -15.86 -1.46 -3.16
CA LEU A 65 -15.67 -2.90 -3.01
C LEU A 65 -15.90 -3.34 -1.56
N SER A 66 -15.29 -2.66 -0.58
CA SER A 66 -15.46 -2.99 0.84
C SER A 66 -16.92 -2.88 1.30
N ALA A 67 -17.69 -1.93 0.76
CA ALA A 67 -19.12 -1.78 1.09
C ALA A 67 -19.98 -2.95 0.58
N THR A 68 -19.51 -3.70 -0.43
CA THR A 68 -20.24 -4.87 -0.98
C THR A 68 -19.84 -6.20 -0.34
N MET A 69 -18.81 -6.21 0.50
CA MET A 69 -18.34 -7.43 1.15
C MET A 69 -19.25 -7.78 2.34
N PRO A 70 -19.58 -9.07 2.55
CA PRO A 70 -20.22 -9.50 3.79
C PRO A 70 -19.30 -9.21 4.98
N SER A 71 -19.88 -9.12 6.17
CA SER A 71 -19.07 -9.12 7.38
C SER A 71 -18.27 -10.43 7.48
N HIS A 72 -17.20 -10.43 8.26
CA HIS A 72 -16.39 -11.62 8.50
C HIS A 72 -17.25 -12.81 9.00
N ASP A 73 -18.16 -12.55 9.94
CA ASP A 73 -19.04 -13.58 10.51
C ASP A 73 -20.03 -14.11 9.46
N GLN A 74 -20.66 -13.23 8.68
CA GLN A 74 -21.55 -13.62 7.57
C GLN A 74 -20.82 -14.45 6.51
N PHE A 75 -19.55 -14.12 6.23
CA PHE A 75 -18.74 -14.89 5.30
C PHE A 75 -18.50 -16.31 5.83
N ILE A 76 -18.14 -16.47 7.10
CA ILE A 76 -17.92 -17.78 7.74
C ILE A 76 -19.21 -18.60 7.75
N GLU A 77 -20.35 -18.02 8.15
CA GLU A 77 -21.64 -18.70 8.17
C GLU A 77 -22.05 -19.22 6.78
N ASN A 78 -21.73 -18.48 5.72
CA ASN A 78 -22.05 -18.90 4.36
C ASN A 78 -21.10 -19.98 3.82
N LEU A 79 -19.81 -19.91 4.17
CA LEU A 79 -18.78 -20.81 3.65
C LEU A 79 -18.65 -22.12 4.44
N CYS A 80 -18.71 -22.04 5.76
CA CYS A 80 -18.40 -23.13 6.68
C CYS A 80 -19.67 -23.75 7.28
N LYS A 81 -20.76 -23.84 6.50
CA LYS A 81 -21.97 -24.54 6.93
C LYS A 81 -21.61 -25.99 7.26
N VAL A 82 -21.63 -26.32 8.55
CA VAL A 82 -21.52 -27.69 9.05
C VAL A 82 -22.86 -28.40 8.86
#